data_AF-A0A6C0ES18-F1
#
_entry.id   AF-A0A6C0ES18-F1
#
_cell.length_a   1.000
_cell.length_b   1.000
_cell.length_c   1.000
_cell.angle_alpha   90.00
_cell.angle_beta   90.00
_cell.angle_gamma   90.00
#
_symmetry.space_group_name_H-M   'P 1'
#
loop_
_entity.id
_entity.type
_entity.pdbx_description
1 polymer ?
#
loop_
_entity_poly.entity_id
_entity_poly.type
_entity_poly.pdbx_seq_one_letter_code
_entity_poly.pdbx_strand_id
1 'polypeptide(L)'
;MDDSEKYTPVEPNYYNYHSVNNLEKDIDYYLTINKPNNIYICSYQIVNDGLLPFLKYLLVKQYKDETLQFPCMPVFNDINTYSIVQYAENYLYNLLLLENNESFLENIVYNGSFIYDNEVYIFLNLTNCNLNINDIYRENNIWFALIDEIVNTNNVCNFAVDRRVTELFTINKEFCFLFDKNQEKYSLPIVGYVGINEKMLNFTYIFGVSAKDKNAILGPSYYFTNYQNAIKQGGWSENETPEFRHGKLLTDNDKGRYIKGGIVRFALFLNKTKIADNFQNEYLDISSTKYDRLKDNNLDVNYERLTVRISDHDGKWREEYDSVYLGKIELDNGTLVKNSPLIVIKDYNQQTPLSYHYINKKYLKDTYDENTNYVIM
;
A
#
# COMPACT_ATOMS: atom_id res chain seq x y z
N MET A 1 -4.93 1.17 44.79
CA MET A 1 -4.38 0.87 43.45
C MET A 1 -4.94 -0.49 43.12
N ASP A 2 -5.86 -0.53 42.17
CA ASP A 2 -6.57 -1.74 41.79
C ASP A 2 -5.63 -2.59 40.93
N ASP A 3 -5.26 -3.75 41.43
CA ASP A 3 -4.13 -4.57 40.99
C ASP A 3 -4.59 -5.66 40.00
N SER A 4 -5.52 -5.33 39.09
CA SER A 4 -6.29 -6.35 38.38
C SER A 4 -6.54 -6.17 36.87
N GLU A 5 -5.83 -5.28 36.17
CA GLU A 5 -5.76 -5.38 34.69
C GLU A 5 -4.59 -6.25 34.26
N LYS A 6 -4.76 -7.57 34.44
CA LYS A 6 -3.85 -8.57 33.90
C LYS A 6 -3.98 -8.53 32.37
N TYR A 7 -3.02 -7.89 31.71
CA TYR A 7 -2.96 -7.85 30.25
C TYR A 7 -3.05 -9.27 29.70
N THR A 8 -4.11 -9.53 28.93
CA THR A 8 -4.27 -10.78 28.18
C THR A 8 -3.83 -10.46 26.75
N PRO A 9 -2.71 -11.02 26.28
CA PRO A 9 -2.27 -10.77 24.91
C PRO A 9 -3.35 -11.24 23.94
N VAL A 10 -3.62 -10.41 22.93
CA VAL A 10 -4.50 -10.78 21.83
C VAL A 10 -3.86 -11.99 21.14
N GLU A 11 -4.62 -13.08 20.99
CA GLU A 11 -4.13 -14.25 20.26
C GLU A 11 -3.83 -13.84 18.80
N PRO A 12 -2.69 -14.28 18.23
CA PRO A 12 -2.38 -14.02 16.84
C PRO A 12 -3.49 -14.55 15.92
N ASN A 13 -3.78 -13.85 14.84
CA ASN A 13 -4.71 -14.37 13.84
C ASN A 13 -4.14 -15.66 13.27
N TYR A 14 -4.96 -16.71 13.25
CA TYR A 14 -4.65 -17.94 12.54
C TYR A 14 -4.67 -17.67 11.03
N TYR A 15 -3.69 -18.20 10.30
CA TYR A 15 -3.71 -18.16 8.84
C TYR A 15 -3.19 -19.45 8.24
N ASN A 16 -3.66 -19.74 7.03
CA ASN A 16 -3.13 -20.79 6.18
C ASN A 16 -2.91 -20.24 4.76
N TYR A 17 -1.75 -20.53 4.19
CA TYR A 17 -1.48 -20.23 2.79
C TYR A 17 -1.57 -21.52 1.96
N HIS A 18 -2.80 -21.93 1.64
CA HIS A 18 -3.03 -23.25 1.03
C HIS A 18 -2.29 -23.47 -0.29
N SER A 19 -2.08 -22.40 -1.06
CA SER A 19 -1.55 -22.44 -2.41
C SER A 19 -0.12 -22.97 -2.47
N VAL A 20 0.66 -22.81 -1.38
CA VAL A 20 2.00 -23.39 -1.31
C VAL A 20 2.03 -24.90 -1.08
N ASN A 21 0.92 -25.50 -0.65
CA ASN A 21 0.86 -26.95 -0.40
C ASN A 21 0.83 -27.77 -1.70
N ASN A 22 0.40 -27.16 -2.81
CA ASN A 22 0.30 -27.81 -4.12
C ASN A 22 1.54 -27.55 -5.01
N LEU A 23 2.58 -26.92 -4.46
CA LEU A 23 3.81 -26.66 -5.20
C LEU A 23 4.68 -27.92 -5.32
N GLU A 24 5.32 -28.07 -6.48
CA GLU A 24 6.20 -29.21 -6.75
C GLU A 24 7.47 -29.12 -5.92
N LYS A 25 7.71 -30.13 -5.08
CA LYS A 25 8.88 -30.14 -4.18
C LYS A 25 10.15 -30.58 -4.88
N ASP A 26 10.02 -31.41 -5.92
CA ASP A 26 11.10 -31.96 -6.73
C ASP A 26 10.78 -31.71 -8.20
N ILE A 27 11.63 -30.94 -8.86
CA ILE A 27 11.52 -30.59 -10.28
C ILE A 27 12.70 -31.14 -11.11
N ASP A 28 13.46 -32.10 -10.59
CA ASP A 28 14.67 -32.64 -11.24
C ASP A 28 14.38 -33.17 -12.65
N TYR A 29 13.27 -33.89 -12.80
CA TYR A 29 12.81 -34.40 -14.09
C TYR A 29 12.54 -33.26 -15.09
N TYR A 30 11.87 -32.20 -14.63
CA TYR A 30 11.57 -31.04 -15.46
C TYR A 30 12.86 -30.30 -15.87
N LEU A 31 13.78 -30.08 -14.93
CA LEU A 31 15.06 -29.42 -15.17
C LEU A 31 15.92 -30.18 -16.19
N THR A 32 15.91 -31.51 -16.12
CA THR A 32 16.66 -32.38 -17.03
C THR A 32 16.17 -32.25 -18.48
N ILE A 33 14.86 -32.16 -18.68
CA ILE A 33 14.23 -32.14 -20.00
C ILE A 33 14.22 -30.74 -20.60
N ASN A 34 13.76 -29.75 -19.84
CA ASN A 34 13.47 -28.41 -20.37
C ASN A 34 14.65 -27.46 -20.28
N LYS A 35 15.59 -27.69 -19.35
CA LYS A 35 16.80 -26.88 -19.15
C LYS A 35 16.49 -25.37 -19.21
N PRO A 36 15.64 -24.85 -18.29
CA PRO A 36 15.23 -23.46 -18.32
C PRO A 36 16.46 -22.55 -18.24
N ASN A 37 16.49 -21.46 -19.00
CA ASN A 37 17.59 -20.51 -18.95
C ASN A 37 17.63 -19.71 -17.65
N ASN A 38 16.44 -19.49 -17.07
CA ASN A 38 16.21 -18.61 -15.93
C ASN A 38 15.26 -19.28 -14.94
N ILE A 39 15.49 -18.98 -13.66
CA ILE A 39 14.56 -19.30 -12.56
C ILE A 39 14.13 -17.99 -11.93
N TYR A 40 12.83 -17.85 -11.72
CA TYR A 40 12.23 -16.72 -11.03
C TYR A 40 12.04 -17.07 -9.56
N ILE A 41 12.33 -16.11 -8.69
CA ILE A 41 12.24 -16.29 -7.24
C ILE A 41 11.00 -15.54 -6.76
N CYS A 42 9.95 -16.29 -6.47
CA CYS A 42 8.68 -15.79 -5.94
C CYS A 42 8.75 -15.74 -4.40
N SER A 43 9.45 -14.74 -3.88
CA SER A 43 9.57 -14.58 -2.42
C SER A 43 8.39 -13.80 -1.84
N TYR A 44 7.91 -14.21 -0.68
CA TYR A 44 6.79 -13.54 -0.02
C TYR A 44 6.97 -13.46 1.50
N GLN A 45 6.27 -12.50 2.11
CA GLN A 45 6.10 -12.40 3.56
C GLN A 45 4.61 -12.38 3.91
N ILE A 46 4.27 -13.06 5.01
CA ILE A 46 2.96 -12.94 5.65
C ILE A 46 3.11 -11.98 6.81
N VAL A 47 2.39 -10.86 6.76
CA VAL A 47 2.31 -9.90 7.85
C VAL A 47 1.10 -10.22 8.70
N ASN A 48 1.28 -10.36 10.02
CA ASN A 48 0.26 -10.84 10.96
C ASN A 48 0.13 -9.99 12.24
N ASP A 49 0.62 -8.75 12.22
CA ASP A 49 0.55 -7.79 13.32
C ASP A 49 -0.55 -6.72 13.12
N GLY A 50 -1.27 -6.76 11.99
CA GLY A 50 -2.41 -5.90 11.67
C GLY A 50 -3.77 -6.52 11.99
N LEU A 51 -4.86 -5.89 11.50
CA LEU A 51 -6.23 -6.38 11.68
C LEU A 51 -6.42 -7.80 11.14
N LEU A 52 -5.94 -8.06 9.92
CA LEU A 52 -5.97 -9.37 9.27
C LEU A 52 -4.58 -9.69 8.72
N PRO A 53 -4.20 -10.98 8.65
CA PRO A 53 -2.98 -11.38 7.99
C PRO A 53 -3.06 -11.14 6.48
N PHE A 54 -1.94 -10.75 5.86
CA PHE A 54 -1.89 -10.49 4.42
C PHE A 54 -0.51 -10.77 3.83
N LEU A 55 -0.47 -10.95 2.50
CA LEU A 55 0.73 -11.24 1.72
C LEU A 55 1.38 -9.98 1.18
N LYS A 56 2.72 -9.96 1.18
CA LYS A 56 3.54 -9.04 0.40
C LYS A 56 4.53 -9.85 -0.43
N TYR A 57 4.72 -9.51 -1.69
CA TYR A 57 5.68 -10.16 -2.58
C TYR A 57 6.91 -9.30 -2.79
N LEU A 58 8.08 -9.92 -2.80
CA LEU A 58 9.35 -9.27 -3.08
C LEU A 58 9.53 -9.13 -4.59
N LEU A 59 9.64 -7.89 -5.06
CA LEU A 59 9.95 -7.55 -6.44
C LEU A 59 11.27 -6.76 -6.50
N VAL A 60 11.93 -6.83 -7.66
CA VAL A 60 13.15 -6.10 -7.96
C VAL A 60 12.97 -5.14 -9.12
N LYS A 61 13.46 -3.91 -8.91
CA LYS A 61 13.49 -2.85 -9.91
C LYS A 61 14.56 -3.15 -10.96
N GLN A 62 14.17 -3.13 -12.22
CA GLN A 62 15.09 -3.29 -13.34
C GLN A 62 15.82 -1.99 -13.66
N TYR A 63 17.13 -2.09 -13.89
CA TYR A 63 17.96 -0.92 -14.19
C TYR A 63 17.58 -0.19 -15.48
N LYS A 64 16.99 -0.90 -16.46
CA LYS A 64 16.76 -0.36 -17.80
C LYS A 64 15.52 0.55 -17.88
N ASP A 65 14.44 0.16 -17.24
CA ASP A 65 13.12 0.78 -17.36
C ASP A 65 12.42 1.00 -16.01
N GLU A 66 13.09 0.69 -14.91
CA GLU A 66 12.56 0.81 -13.54
C GLU A 66 11.27 0.00 -13.30
N THR A 67 11.00 -1.02 -14.12
CA THR A 67 9.89 -1.95 -13.91
C THR A 67 10.21 -2.91 -12.77
N LEU A 68 9.18 -3.32 -12.01
CA LEU A 68 9.29 -4.28 -10.91
C LEU A 68 8.96 -5.69 -11.42
N GLN A 69 9.89 -6.62 -11.29
CA GLN A 69 9.69 -8.03 -11.63
C GLN A 69 10.16 -8.95 -10.50
N PHE A 70 9.87 -10.24 -10.56
CA PHE A 70 10.51 -11.18 -9.64
C PHE A 70 12.03 -11.19 -9.83
N PRO A 71 12.81 -11.34 -8.74
CA PRO A 71 14.21 -11.67 -8.87
C PRO A 71 14.40 -12.88 -9.77
N CYS A 72 15.38 -12.81 -10.67
CA CYS A 72 15.62 -13.82 -11.68
C CYS A 72 17.10 -14.18 -11.67
N MET A 73 17.39 -15.49 -11.66
CA MET A 73 18.75 -16.00 -11.70
C MET A 73 18.96 -16.92 -12.90
N PRO A 74 20.13 -16.86 -13.57
CA PRO A 74 20.46 -17.74 -14.67
C PRO A 74 20.72 -19.16 -14.16
N VAL A 75 20.41 -20.15 -15.01
CA VAL A 75 20.71 -21.57 -14.76
C VAL A 75 21.97 -21.96 -15.51
N PHE A 76 22.91 -22.58 -14.81
CA PHE A 76 24.11 -23.21 -15.38
C PHE A 76 23.88 -24.73 -15.59
N ASN A 77 24.73 -25.43 -16.34
CA ASN A 77 24.45 -26.84 -16.68
C ASN A 77 24.52 -27.79 -15.45
N ASP A 78 23.72 -28.86 -15.51
CA ASP A 78 23.61 -29.97 -14.55
C ASP A 78 23.21 -29.56 -13.12
N ILE A 79 22.00 -29.01 -12.97
CA ILE A 79 21.43 -28.62 -11.67
C ILE A 79 20.23 -29.50 -11.31
N ASN A 80 20.11 -29.80 -10.02
CA ASN A 80 18.94 -30.42 -9.43
C ASN A 80 18.22 -29.40 -8.54
N THR A 81 17.04 -29.78 -8.04
CA THR A 81 16.17 -28.94 -7.23
C THR A 81 16.92 -28.40 -6.02
N TYR A 82 17.68 -29.24 -5.32
CA TYR A 82 18.43 -28.84 -4.14
C TYR A 82 19.44 -27.74 -4.46
N SER A 83 20.27 -27.90 -5.50
CA SER A 83 21.27 -26.90 -5.85
C SER A 83 20.67 -25.61 -6.40
N ILE A 84 19.52 -25.65 -7.10
CA ILE A 84 18.81 -24.42 -7.50
C ILE A 84 18.25 -23.70 -6.28
N VAL A 85 17.64 -24.40 -5.32
CA VAL A 85 17.09 -23.79 -4.10
C VAL A 85 18.21 -23.12 -3.30
N GLN A 86 19.32 -23.81 -3.07
CA GLN A 86 20.49 -23.21 -2.39
C GLN A 86 21.02 -21.98 -3.14
N TYR A 87 21.02 -22.03 -4.48
CA TYR A 87 21.45 -20.87 -5.27
C TYR A 87 20.47 -19.70 -5.13
N ALA A 88 19.16 -19.95 -5.12
CA ALA A 88 18.12 -18.95 -4.92
C ALA A 88 18.22 -18.29 -3.53
N GLU A 89 18.42 -19.08 -2.48
CA GLU A 89 18.58 -18.59 -1.11
C GLU A 89 19.82 -17.68 -0.99
N ASN A 90 20.97 -18.14 -1.49
CA ASN A 90 22.19 -17.33 -1.50
C ASN A 90 22.06 -16.09 -2.38
N TYR A 91 21.37 -16.19 -3.51
CA TYR A 91 21.09 -15.04 -4.38
C TYR A 91 20.24 -14.00 -3.64
N LEU A 92 19.17 -14.41 -2.96
CA LEU A 92 18.35 -13.52 -2.16
C LEU A 92 19.11 -12.90 -0.99
N TYR A 93 19.92 -13.67 -0.27
CA TYR A 93 20.75 -13.15 0.82
C TYR A 93 21.62 -11.97 0.34
N ASN A 94 22.30 -12.16 -0.79
CA ASN A 94 23.14 -11.13 -1.39
C ASN A 94 22.33 -9.95 -1.92
N LEU A 95 21.19 -10.23 -2.55
CA LEU A 95 20.28 -9.20 -3.06
C LEU A 95 19.79 -8.30 -1.92
N LEU A 96 19.38 -8.89 -0.81
CA LEU A 96 18.83 -8.21 0.38
C LEU A 96 19.91 -7.52 1.23
N LEU A 97 21.19 -7.65 0.89
CA LEU A 97 22.33 -7.07 1.61
C LEU A 97 22.31 -7.38 3.12
N LEU A 98 21.95 -8.61 3.47
CA LEU A 98 21.84 -9.03 4.86
C LEU A 98 23.23 -9.26 5.48
N GLU A 99 23.33 -9.03 6.79
CA GLU A 99 24.61 -9.16 7.52
C GLU A 99 24.82 -10.57 8.11
N ASN A 100 23.74 -11.28 8.45
CA ASN A 100 23.79 -12.57 9.14
C ASN A 100 23.20 -13.69 8.27
N ASN A 101 24.07 -14.36 7.51
CA ASN A 101 23.68 -15.45 6.61
C ASN A 101 23.09 -16.65 7.35
N GLU A 102 23.68 -17.05 8.48
CA GLU A 102 23.23 -18.21 9.25
C GLU A 102 21.79 -18.03 9.72
N SER A 103 21.49 -16.88 10.35
CA SER A 103 20.13 -16.55 10.79
C SER A 103 19.15 -16.44 9.62
N PHE A 104 19.58 -15.93 8.45
CA PHE A 104 18.73 -15.87 7.27
C PHE A 104 18.37 -17.26 6.75
N LEU A 105 19.38 -18.13 6.56
CA LEU A 105 19.21 -19.49 6.03
C LEU A 105 18.40 -20.39 6.98
N GLU A 106 18.47 -20.16 8.30
CA GLU A 106 17.63 -20.88 9.27
C GLU A 106 16.14 -20.50 9.19
N ASN A 107 15.83 -19.28 8.74
CA ASN A 107 14.48 -18.72 8.79
C ASN A 107 13.77 -18.70 7.43
N ILE A 108 14.51 -18.71 6.32
CA ILE A 108 13.95 -18.82 4.98
C ILE A 108 13.41 -20.25 4.77
N VAL A 109 12.25 -20.35 4.12
CA VAL A 109 11.63 -21.65 3.86
C VAL A 109 11.32 -21.82 2.37
N TYR A 110 11.87 -22.87 1.76
CA TYR A 110 11.47 -23.32 0.43
C TYR A 110 10.11 -24.02 0.47
N ASN A 111 9.13 -23.37 -0.15
CA ASN A 111 7.76 -23.85 -0.19
C ASN A 111 7.45 -24.71 -1.41
N GLY A 112 8.32 -24.80 -2.40
CA GLY A 112 8.12 -25.58 -3.61
C GLY A 112 8.28 -24.73 -4.86
N SER A 113 8.14 -25.37 -6.01
CA SER A 113 8.27 -24.77 -7.33
C SER A 113 6.94 -24.80 -8.07
N PHE A 114 6.69 -23.76 -8.85
CA PHE A 114 5.56 -23.67 -9.77
C PHE A 114 6.09 -23.56 -11.19
N ILE A 115 5.58 -24.39 -12.09
CA ILE A 115 5.97 -24.40 -13.49
C ILE A 115 4.84 -23.78 -14.29
N TYR A 116 5.14 -22.68 -14.98
CA TYR A 116 4.17 -21.94 -15.77
C TYR A 116 4.83 -21.35 -17.00
N ASP A 117 4.23 -21.55 -18.18
CA ASP A 117 4.75 -21.11 -19.48
C ASP A 117 6.23 -21.49 -19.73
N ASN A 118 6.57 -22.74 -19.40
CA ASN A 118 7.92 -23.29 -19.42
C ASN A 118 8.96 -22.58 -18.52
N GLU A 119 8.53 -21.65 -17.68
CA GLU A 119 9.35 -20.99 -16.67
C GLU A 119 9.17 -21.65 -15.31
N VAL A 120 10.20 -21.57 -14.47
CA VAL A 120 10.19 -22.11 -13.12
C VAL A 120 10.18 -20.96 -12.12
N TYR A 121 9.21 -21.00 -11.21
CA TYR A 121 9.03 -20.06 -10.13
C TYR A 121 9.26 -20.77 -8.79
N ILE A 122 10.31 -20.41 -8.07
CA ILE A 122 10.61 -20.95 -6.74
C ILE A 122 9.94 -20.08 -5.69
N PHE A 123 9.11 -20.68 -4.84
CA PHE A 123 8.45 -19.97 -3.75
C PHE A 123 9.29 -20.05 -2.48
N LEU A 124 9.72 -18.88 -2.01
CA LEU A 124 10.51 -18.73 -0.78
C LEU A 124 9.74 -17.88 0.22
N ASN A 125 9.47 -18.45 1.39
CA ASN A 125 8.81 -17.74 2.48
C ASN A 125 9.85 -17.03 3.35
N LEU A 126 9.69 -15.71 3.45
CA LEU A 126 10.55 -14.79 4.19
C LEU A 126 9.91 -14.30 5.49
N THR A 127 8.76 -14.87 5.90
CA THR A 127 7.96 -14.38 7.05
C THR A 127 8.75 -14.34 8.35
N ASN A 128 9.62 -15.34 8.57
CA ASN A 128 10.44 -15.43 9.77
C ASN A 128 11.82 -14.75 9.62
N CYS A 129 12.14 -14.23 8.42
CA CYS A 129 13.41 -13.54 8.19
C CYS A 129 13.36 -12.12 8.76
N ASN A 130 14.39 -11.73 9.52
CA ASN A 130 14.55 -10.35 9.96
C ASN A 130 15.10 -9.50 8.81
N LEU A 131 14.20 -8.86 8.05
CA LEU A 131 14.56 -8.02 6.91
C LEU A 131 14.51 -6.54 7.30
N ASN A 132 15.63 -5.84 7.10
CA ASN A 132 15.68 -4.38 7.20
C ASN A 132 15.81 -3.77 5.80
N ILE A 133 14.69 -3.70 5.08
CA ILE A 133 14.68 -3.12 3.75
C ILE A 133 14.53 -1.60 3.89
N ASN A 134 15.60 -0.88 3.54
CA ASN A 134 15.58 0.58 3.50
C ASN A 134 14.95 1.06 2.17
N ASP A 135 13.63 1.00 2.07
CA ASP A 135 12.88 1.42 0.89
C ASP A 135 12.54 2.92 0.86
N ILE A 136 13.15 3.72 1.73
CA ILE A 136 12.96 5.18 1.78
C ILE A 136 13.27 5.84 0.43
N TYR A 137 14.29 5.32 -0.26
CA TYR A 137 14.83 5.89 -1.47
C TYR A 137 14.41 5.13 -2.72
N ARG A 138 14.09 5.85 -3.79
CA ARG A 138 13.84 5.36 -5.15
C ARG A 138 14.95 4.44 -5.64
N GLU A 139 16.18 4.72 -5.26
CA GLU A 139 17.35 3.94 -5.70
C GLU A 139 17.41 2.55 -5.08
N ASN A 140 16.59 2.26 -4.07
CA ASN A 140 16.42 0.89 -3.62
C ASN A 140 15.86 0.03 -4.77
N ASN A 141 16.52 -1.09 -5.02
CA ASN A 141 16.11 -2.02 -6.06
C ASN A 141 15.10 -3.04 -5.55
N ILE A 142 14.79 -3.08 -4.26
CA ILE A 142 13.96 -4.13 -3.64
C ILE A 142 12.68 -3.52 -3.09
N TRP A 143 11.55 -4.10 -3.47
CA TRP A 143 10.22 -3.57 -3.14
C TRP A 143 9.30 -4.68 -2.70
N PHE A 144 8.65 -4.50 -1.55
CA PHE A 144 7.50 -5.32 -1.17
C PHE A 144 6.22 -4.73 -1.77
N ALA A 145 5.56 -5.51 -2.61
CA ALA A 145 4.32 -5.15 -3.27
C ALA A 145 3.13 -5.91 -2.67
N LEU A 146 1.99 -5.24 -2.54
CA LEU A 146 0.72 -5.92 -2.27
C LEU A 146 0.17 -6.57 -3.53
N ILE A 147 -0.71 -7.57 -3.37
CA ILE A 147 -1.49 -8.12 -4.49
C ILE A 147 -2.32 -7.01 -5.18
N ASP A 148 -2.87 -6.06 -4.42
CA ASP A 148 -3.58 -4.91 -4.98
C ASP A 148 -2.69 -4.09 -5.93
N GLU A 149 -1.43 -3.87 -5.56
CA GLU A 149 -0.47 -3.17 -6.40
C GLU A 149 -0.08 -3.97 -7.65
N ILE A 150 0.02 -5.29 -7.52
CA ILE A 150 0.42 -6.18 -8.61
C ILE A 150 -0.70 -6.39 -9.64
N VAL A 151 -1.94 -6.56 -9.18
CA VAL A 151 -3.07 -7.00 -10.02
C VAL A 151 -3.99 -5.85 -10.39
N ASN A 152 -4.29 -4.95 -9.46
CA ASN A 152 -5.30 -3.90 -9.66
C ASN A 152 -4.68 -2.61 -10.19
N THR A 153 -3.64 -2.10 -9.53
CA THR A 153 -3.01 -0.83 -9.94
C THR A 153 -1.90 -1.04 -10.97
N ASN A 154 -1.28 -2.22 -11.01
CA ASN A 154 -0.06 -2.55 -11.79
C ASN A 154 1.13 -1.63 -11.48
N ASN A 155 1.13 -1.02 -10.30
CA ASN A 155 2.10 -0.02 -9.89
C ASN A 155 2.35 -0.06 -8.38
N VAL A 156 3.64 -0.02 -8.01
CA VAL A 156 4.06 0.31 -6.63
C VAL A 156 4.60 1.72 -6.66
N CYS A 157 3.94 2.64 -5.96
CA CYS A 157 4.21 4.08 -6.08
C CYS A 157 4.20 4.51 -7.57
N ASN A 158 5.34 4.95 -8.12
CA ASN A 158 5.47 5.35 -9.53
C ASN A 158 6.23 4.33 -10.40
N PHE A 159 6.49 3.12 -9.90
CA PHE A 159 7.11 2.04 -10.68
C PHE A 159 6.02 1.12 -11.24
N ALA A 160 6.13 0.75 -12.51
CA ALA A 160 5.24 -0.23 -13.12
C ALA A 160 5.64 -1.65 -12.71
N VAL A 161 4.66 -2.53 -12.51
CA VAL A 161 4.87 -3.97 -12.31
C VAL A 161 4.92 -4.64 -13.69
N ASP A 162 5.91 -5.51 -13.90
CA ASP A 162 6.06 -6.26 -15.15
C ASP A 162 4.82 -7.11 -15.39
N ARG A 163 4.31 -7.07 -16.63
CA ARG A 163 3.08 -7.77 -17.03
C ARG A 163 3.11 -9.26 -16.70
N ARG A 164 4.27 -9.93 -16.76
CA ARG A 164 4.40 -11.37 -16.43
C ARG A 164 4.07 -11.64 -14.96
N VAL A 165 4.43 -10.72 -14.07
CA VAL A 165 4.10 -10.82 -12.64
C VAL A 165 2.58 -10.66 -12.46
N THR A 166 1.99 -9.62 -13.05
CA THR A 166 0.54 -9.40 -13.03
C THR A 166 -0.23 -10.60 -13.59
N GLU A 167 0.21 -11.15 -14.72
CA GLU A 167 -0.41 -12.30 -15.38
C GLU A 167 -0.34 -13.57 -14.52
N LEU A 168 0.81 -13.83 -13.87
CA LEU A 168 0.97 -14.96 -12.98
C LEU A 168 -0.13 -14.98 -11.90
N PHE A 169 -0.39 -13.86 -11.23
CA PHE A 169 -1.41 -13.78 -10.17
C PHE A 169 -2.84 -13.66 -10.69
N THR A 170 -3.03 -13.05 -11.86
CA THR A 170 -4.37 -12.94 -12.46
C THR A 170 -4.89 -14.30 -12.91
N ILE A 171 -4.00 -15.15 -13.40
CA ILE A 171 -4.30 -16.51 -13.87
C ILE A 171 -4.36 -17.48 -12.69
N ASN A 172 -3.37 -17.41 -11.78
CA ASN A 172 -3.22 -18.31 -10.64
C ASN A 172 -3.64 -17.60 -9.35
N LYS A 173 -4.94 -17.27 -9.27
CA LYS A 173 -5.54 -16.43 -8.20
C LYS A 173 -5.40 -17.05 -6.81
N GLU A 174 -5.19 -18.34 -6.70
CA GLU A 174 -4.93 -19.03 -5.44
C GLU A 174 -3.71 -18.42 -4.72
N PHE A 175 -2.68 -17.99 -5.44
CA PHE A 175 -1.50 -17.40 -4.80
C PHE A 175 -1.81 -16.07 -4.11
N CYS A 176 -2.94 -15.42 -4.42
CA CYS A 176 -3.29 -14.13 -3.84
C CYS A 176 -3.82 -14.20 -2.41
N PHE A 177 -4.36 -15.33 -1.97
CA PHE A 177 -5.20 -15.39 -0.76
C PHE A 177 -4.58 -16.20 0.39
N LEU A 178 -4.76 -15.67 1.60
CA LEU A 178 -4.64 -16.42 2.84
C LEU A 178 -6.03 -16.86 3.31
N PHE A 179 -6.08 -17.91 4.12
CA PHE A 179 -7.31 -18.51 4.62
C PHE A 179 -7.33 -18.53 6.14
N ASP A 180 -8.51 -18.35 6.73
CA ASP A 180 -8.73 -18.43 8.16
C ASP A 180 -8.89 -19.88 8.64
N LYS A 181 -9.20 -20.07 9.93
CA LYS A 181 -9.42 -21.38 10.54
C LYS A 181 -10.64 -22.13 10.00
N ASN A 182 -11.56 -21.43 9.36
CA ASN A 182 -12.77 -21.96 8.75
C ASN A 182 -12.61 -22.21 7.24
N GLN A 183 -11.40 -22.02 6.70
CA GLN A 183 -11.09 -22.07 5.27
C GLN A 183 -11.78 -20.97 4.44
N GLU A 184 -12.15 -19.85 5.08
CA GLU A 184 -12.63 -18.66 4.40
C GLU A 184 -11.45 -17.76 4.03
N LYS A 185 -11.54 -17.10 2.87
CA LYS A 185 -10.48 -16.20 2.39
C LYS A 185 -10.43 -14.94 3.25
N TYR A 186 -9.24 -14.55 3.66
CA TYR A 186 -9.03 -13.20 4.18
C TYR A 186 -9.24 -12.16 3.06
N SER A 187 -9.89 -11.06 3.42
CA SER A 187 -9.98 -9.88 2.56
C SER A 187 -8.59 -9.34 2.26
N LEU A 188 -8.31 -9.07 0.98
CA LEU A 188 -7.05 -8.47 0.57
C LEU A 188 -7.05 -6.98 0.94
N PRO A 189 -5.97 -6.46 1.55
CA PRO A 189 -5.85 -5.03 1.74
C PRO A 189 -5.63 -4.35 0.40
N ILE A 190 -6.18 -3.15 0.25
CA ILE A 190 -5.81 -2.26 -0.85
C ILE A 190 -4.64 -1.38 -0.44
N VAL A 191 -3.92 -0.81 -1.41
CA VAL A 191 -2.93 0.22 -1.12
C VAL A 191 -3.59 1.59 -0.98
N GLY A 192 -3.22 2.32 0.07
CA GLY A 192 -3.56 3.72 0.23
C GLY A 192 -2.35 4.55 0.62
N TYR A 193 -2.42 5.85 0.36
CA TYR A 193 -1.32 6.78 0.61
C TYR A 193 -1.79 8.00 1.40
N VAL A 194 -0.87 8.58 2.16
CA VAL A 194 -1.00 9.91 2.74
C VAL A 194 0.22 10.73 2.35
N GLY A 195 -0.02 11.96 1.87
CA GLY A 195 1.04 12.94 1.66
C GLY A 195 1.18 13.87 2.86
N ILE A 196 2.42 14.14 3.26
CA ILE A 196 2.67 15.03 4.39
C ILE A 196 4.03 15.72 4.28
N ASN A 197 4.17 16.86 4.95
CA ASN A 197 5.48 17.50 5.09
C ASN A 197 6.45 16.61 5.89
N GLU A 198 7.75 16.77 5.62
CA GLU A 198 8.83 15.92 6.16
C GLU A 198 8.75 15.67 7.67
N LYS A 199 8.41 16.69 8.45
CA LYS A 199 8.50 16.63 9.93
C LYS A 199 7.58 15.57 10.52
N MET A 200 6.50 15.24 9.84
CA MET A 200 5.53 14.24 10.30
C MET A 200 5.69 12.89 9.58
N LEU A 201 6.55 12.79 8.57
CA LEU A 201 6.63 11.63 7.70
C LEU A 201 6.99 10.34 8.46
N ASN A 202 8.10 10.38 9.20
CA ASN A 202 8.53 9.23 10.01
C ASN A 202 7.55 8.94 11.17
N PHE A 203 6.96 9.99 11.76
CA PHE A 203 5.96 9.82 12.81
C PHE A 203 4.73 9.08 12.28
N THR A 204 4.20 9.48 11.12
CA THR A 204 3.06 8.83 10.47
C THR A 204 3.40 7.42 9.98
N TYR A 205 4.64 7.17 9.57
CA TYR A 205 5.09 5.81 9.24
C TYR A 205 5.10 4.89 10.47
N ILE A 206 5.59 5.37 11.62
CA ILE A 206 5.69 4.56 12.84
C ILE A 206 4.33 4.37 13.52
N PHE A 207 3.52 5.43 13.60
CA PHE A 207 2.29 5.48 14.40
C PHE A 207 1.00 5.51 13.56
N GLY A 208 1.12 5.31 12.26
CA GLY A 208 0.00 5.43 11.34
C GLY A 208 -0.61 6.84 11.26
N VAL A 209 -1.75 6.90 10.59
CA VAL A 209 -2.54 8.12 10.41
C VAL A 209 -3.42 8.34 11.63
N SER A 210 -3.50 9.57 12.11
CA SER A 210 -4.47 9.98 13.15
C SER A 210 -5.82 10.31 12.52
N ALA A 211 -6.90 10.08 13.26
CA ALA A 211 -8.24 10.45 12.81
C ALA A 211 -8.33 11.98 12.62
N LYS A 212 -9.02 12.39 11.56
CA LYS A 212 -9.42 13.80 11.36
C LYS A 212 -10.55 14.16 12.32
N ASP A 213 -10.83 15.45 12.43
CA ASP A 213 -11.96 15.97 13.21
C ASP A 213 -13.27 15.97 12.40
N LYS A 214 -14.34 16.51 13.00
CA LYS A 214 -15.66 16.61 12.37
C LYS A 214 -15.71 17.55 11.15
N ASN A 215 -14.68 18.38 10.92
CA ASN A 215 -14.64 19.26 9.76
C ASN A 215 -14.33 18.50 8.47
N ALA A 216 -13.81 17.28 8.57
CA ALA A 216 -13.59 16.43 7.42
C ALA A 216 -14.92 16.01 6.78
N ILE A 217 -14.93 15.90 5.44
CA ILE A 217 -16.14 15.69 4.64
C ILE A 217 -16.92 14.43 5.00
N LEU A 218 -16.28 13.38 5.54
CA LEU A 218 -16.90 12.13 5.97
C LEU A 218 -16.76 11.90 7.48
N GLY A 219 -16.61 12.99 8.24
CA GLY A 219 -16.56 12.97 9.70
C GLY A 219 -15.22 12.51 10.27
N PRO A 220 -15.16 12.31 11.60
CA PRO A 220 -13.92 12.04 12.32
C PRO A 220 -13.45 10.59 12.14
N SER A 221 -12.58 10.37 11.14
CA SER A 221 -12.08 9.05 10.72
C SER A 221 -10.68 9.16 10.11
N TYR A 222 -10.10 8.06 9.63
CA TYR A 222 -8.76 8.02 9.05
C TYR A 222 -8.83 8.13 7.53
N TYR A 223 -8.09 9.06 6.94
CA TYR A 223 -8.21 9.43 5.53
C TYR A 223 -6.94 9.11 4.75
N PHE A 224 -7.14 8.45 3.62
CA PHE A 224 -6.11 8.05 2.67
C PHE A 224 -6.55 8.44 1.26
N THR A 225 -5.62 8.35 0.32
CA THR A 225 -5.87 8.68 -1.07
C THR A 225 -4.95 7.86 -1.99
N ASN A 226 -5.01 8.10 -3.28
CA ASN A 226 -4.12 7.46 -4.25
C ASN A 226 -2.73 8.13 -4.26
N TYR A 227 -1.78 7.52 -4.98
CA TYR A 227 -0.42 8.03 -5.10
C TYR A 227 -0.37 9.51 -5.55
N GLN A 228 -1.10 9.86 -6.60
CA GLN A 228 -1.07 11.21 -7.20
C GLN A 228 -1.54 12.30 -6.23
N ASN A 229 -2.63 12.07 -5.50
CA ASN A 229 -3.12 13.01 -4.51
C ASN A 229 -2.23 13.06 -3.26
N ALA A 230 -1.61 11.94 -2.88
CA ALA A 230 -0.62 11.95 -1.81
C ALA A 230 0.62 12.77 -2.22
N ILE A 231 1.05 12.72 -3.48
CA ILE A 231 2.07 13.65 -3.98
C ILE A 231 1.61 15.10 -3.84
N LYS A 232 0.36 15.42 -4.21
CA LYS A 232 -0.19 16.76 -4.01
C LYS A 232 -0.10 17.20 -2.54
N GLN A 233 -0.60 16.36 -1.62
CA GLN A 233 -0.63 16.64 -0.18
C GLN A 233 0.78 16.76 0.44
N GLY A 234 1.75 15.99 -0.05
CA GLY A 234 3.14 16.05 0.41
C GLY A 234 3.99 17.10 -0.30
N GLY A 235 3.54 17.60 -1.45
CA GLY A 235 4.27 18.53 -2.30
C GLY A 235 3.83 19.99 -2.16
N TRP A 236 2.57 20.25 -1.79
CA TRP A 236 2.00 21.59 -1.66
C TRP A 236 1.10 21.71 -0.45
N SER A 237 0.99 22.92 0.10
CA SER A 237 0.03 23.25 1.15
C SER A 237 -1.41 23.15 0.62
N GLU A 238 -2.35 22.86 1.52
CA GLU A 238 -3.75 22.59 1.17
C GLU A 238 -4.42 23.74 0.40
N ASN A 239 -4.06 24.98 0.72
CA ASN A 239 -4.59 26.19 0.09
C ASN A 239 -3.69 26.77 -1.00
N GLU A 240 -2.59 26.08 -1.36
CA GLU A 240 -1.60 26.55 -2.35
C GLU A 240 -1.03 27.95 -1.99
N THR A 241 -0.85 28.18 -0.69
CA THR A 241 -0.27 29.42 -0.12
C THR A 241 0.91 29.11 0.79
N PRO A 242 1.81 30.08 1.06
CA PRO A 242 2.90 29.87 2.00
C PRO A 242 2.43 29.38 3.38
N GLU A 243 3.05 28.34 3.90
CA GLU A 243 2.67 27.74 5.19
C GLU A 243 3.78 27.93 6.24
N PHE A 244 3.39 28.39 7.42
CA PHE A 244 4.28 28.53 8.59
C PHE A 244 3.83 27.59 9.69
N ARG A 245 4.78 26.87 10.30
CA ARG A 245 4.55 26.14 11.56
C ARG A 245 5.60 26.51 12.59
N HIS A 246 5.14 26.96 13.75
CA HIS A 246 5.99 27.43 14.86
C HIS A 246 7.03 28.47 14.39
N GLY A 247 6.59 29.44 13.59
CA GLY A 247 7.43 30.52 13.06
C GLY A 247 8.40 30.11 11.93
N LYS A 248 8.45 28.83 11.53
CA LYS A 248 9.27 28.36 10.42
C LYS A 248 8.43 28.20 9.15
N LEU A 249 8.87 28.86 8.07
CA LEU A 249 8.31 28.67 6.73
C LEU A 249 8.60 27.24 6.24
N LEU A 250 7.57 26.55 5.77
CA LEU A 250 7.65 25.18 5.26
C LEU A 250 7.63 25.11 3.73
N THR A 251 7.34 26.21 3.05
CA THR A 251 7.19 26.30 1.59
C THR A 251 8.31 27.12 0.96
N ASP A 252 8.58 26.93 -0.33
CA ASP A 252 9.66 27.61 -1.05
C ASP A 252 9.20 28.56 -2.15
N ASN A 253 7.89 28.69 -2.36
CA ASN A 253 7.28 29.63 -3.28
C ASN A 253 5.97 30.21 -2.73
N ASP A 254 5.39 31.16 -3.45
CA ASP A 254 4.11 31.81 -3.14
C ASP A 254 2.89 30.93 -3.45
N LYS A 255 3.10 29.79 -4.12
CA LYS A 255 2.08 28.78 -4.47
C LYS A 255 2.02 27.62 -3.48
N GLY A 256 2.68 27.76 -2.32
CA GLY A 256 2.60 26.79 -1.24
C GLY A 256 3.37 25.48 -1.47
N ARG A 257 4.27 25.40 -2.44
CA ARG A 257 5.11 24.20 -2.64
C ARG A 257 6.02 24.00 -1.44
N TYR A 258 6.00 22.81 -0.84
CA TYR A 258 6.82 22.50 0.32
C TYR A 258 8.31 22.44 0.00
N ILE A 259 9.14 22.87 0.96
CA ILE A 259 10.59 22.75 0.89
C ILE A 259 10.98 21.28 0.79
N LYS A 260 10.33 20.44 1.62
CA LYS A 260 10.50 18.99 1.64
C LYS A 260 9.24 18.32 2.20
N GLY A 261 8.84 17.23 1.56
CA GLY A 261 7.71 16.40 1.97
C GLY A 261 7.85 15.00 1.43
N GLY A 262 6.86 14.18 1.75
CA GLY A 262 6.89 12.75 1.45
C GLY A 262 5.49 12.15 1.40
N ILE A 263 5.47 10.87 1.10
CA ILE A 263 4.29 10.03 1.17
C ILE A 263 4.54 8.84 2.08
N VAL A 264 3.49 8.35 2.73
CA VAL A 264 3.50 7.07 3.46
C VAL A 264 2.53 6.13 2.76
N ARG A 265 2.96 4.91 2.48
CA ARG A 265 2.19 3.83 1.86
C ARG A 265 1.60 2.94 2.94
N PHE A 266 0.35 2.53 2.79
CA PHE A 266 -0.39 1.71 3.75
C PHE A 266 -1.11 0.55 3.07
N ALA A 267 -1.20 -0.57 3.77
CA ALA A 267 -2.20 -1.60 3.52
C ALA A 267 -3.48 -1.20 4.27
N LEU A 268 -4.61 -1.16 3.57
CA LEU A 268 -5.91 -0.75 4.11
C LEU A 268 -6.94 -1.88 3.99
N PHE A 269 -7.53 -2.28 5.11
CA PHE A 269 -8.59 -3.27 5.17
C PHE A 269 -9.97 -2.61 5.15
N LEU A 270 -10.60 -2.60 3.98
CA LEU A 270 -11.84 -1.85 3.79
C LEU A 270 -13.09 -2.55 4.32
N ASN A 271 -13.11 -3.89 4.34
CA ASN A 271 -14.26 -4.72 4.72
C ASN A 271 -15.55 -4.25 4.03
N LYS A 272 -16.61 -3.93 4.78
CA LYS A 272 -17.86 -3.43 4.19
C LYS A 272 -17.74 -1.95 3.83
N THR A 273 -17.55 -1.66 2.54
CA THR A 273 -17.35 -0.30 2.03
C THR A 273 -18.63 0.36 1.53
N LYS A 274 -18.87 1.62 1.93
CA LYS A 274 -19.84 2.51 1.28
C LYS A 274 -19.16 3.19 0.09
N ILE A 275 -19.79 3.14 -1.08
CA ILE A 275 -19.42 4.01 -2.19
C ILE A 275 -20.21 5.30 -2.05
N ALA A 276 -19.52 6.42 -1.84
CA ALA A 276 -20.18 7.71 -1.81
C ALA A 276 -20.45 8.17 -3.24
N ASP A 277 -21.69 8.60 -3.50
CA ASP A 277 -22.15 9.07 -4.80
C ASP A 277 -22.90 10.41 -4.67
N ASN A 278 -23.19 11.07 -5.80
CA ASN A 278 -23.92 12.34 -5.84
C ASN A 278 -25.28 12.20 -6.56
N PHE A 279 -26.05 11.13 -6.27
CA PHE A 279 -27.37 10.95 -6.86
C PHE A 279 -28.44 11.79 -6.17
N GLN A 280 -29.46 12.23 -6.91
CA GLN A 280 -30.53 13.09 -6.38
C GLN A 280 -31.33 12.46 -5.24
N ASN A 281 -31.38 11.12 -5.18
CA ASN A 281 -32.12 10.37 -4.16
C ASN A 281 -31.28 10.04 -2.92
N GLU A 282 -30.01 10.46 -2.86
CA GLU A 282 -29.16 10.26 -1.69
C GLU A 282 -29.63 11.08 -0.49
N TYR A 283 -29.36 10.55 0.71
CA TYR A 283 -29.66 11.26 1.95
C TYR A 283 -28.79 12.51 2.07
N LEU A 284 -29.42 13.60 2.52
CA LEU A 284 -28.72 14.85 2.78
C LEU A 284 -27.99 14.79 4.12
N ASP A 285 -26.79 15.35 4.17
CA ASP A 285 -26.06 15.65 5.39
C ASP A 285 -26.81 16.74 6.18
N ILE A 286 -27.59 16.27 7.16
CA ILE A 286 -28.33 17.12 8.11
C ILE A 286 -27.61 17.21 9.47
N SER A 287 -26.30 16.95 9.51
CA SER A 287 -25.52 17.11 10.73
C SER A 287 -25.51 18.56 11.22
N SER A 288 -25.40 18.77 12.53
CA SER A 288 -25.22 20.12 13.09
C SER A 288 -23.99 20.80 12.52
N THR A 289 -22.91 20.02 12.32
CA THR A 289 -21.68 20.51 11.69
C THR A 289 -21.93 21.02 10.27
N LYS A 290 -22.72 20.32 9.44
CA LYS A 290 -23.06 20.84 8.11
C LYS A 290 -23.85 22.14 8.18
N TYR A 291 -24.83 22.23 9.09
CA TYR A 291 -25.59 23.47 9.29
C TYR A 291 -24.72 24.65 9.72
N ASP A 292 -23.75 24.43 10.60
CA ASP A 292 -22.82 25.46 11.06
C ASP A 292 -21.88 25.90 9.92
N ARG A 293 -21.35 24.94 9.15
CA ARG A 293 -20.49 25.21 7.98
C ARG A 293 -21.20 26.02 6.89
N LEU A 294 -22.50 25.77 6.66
CA LEU A 294 -23.32 26.53 5.72
C LEU A 294 -23.53 28.00 6.14
N LYS A 295 -23.23 28.36 7.40
CA LYS A 295 -23.34 29.71 7.95
C LYS A 295 -21.97 30.39 8.16
N ASP A 296 -20.87 29.66 7.99
CA ASP A 296 -19.52 30.19 8.20
C ASP A 296 -19.04 30.93 6.94
N ASN A 297 -18.91 32.26 7.06
CA ASN A 297 -18.47 33.13 5.97
C ASN A 297 -16.98 32.97 5.62
N ASN A 298 -16.19 32.24 6.42
CA ASN A 298 -14.79 31.93 6.12
C ASN A 298 -14.64 30.72 5.20
N LEU A 299 -15.72 29.95 4.99
CA LEU A 299 -15.74 28.78 4.13
C LEU A 299 -16.33 29.08 2.76
N ASP A 300 -16.03 28.21 1.80
CA ASP A 300 -16.69 28.19 0.50
C ASP A 300 -18.11 27.62 0.65
N VAL A 301 -19.06 28.46 1.05
CA VAL A 301 -20.47 28.08 1.30
C VAL A 301 -21.11 27.45 0.06
N ASN A 302 -20.69 27.84 -1.14
CA ASN A 302 -21.19 27.22 -2.37
C ASN A 302 -20.71 25.77 -2.48
N TYR A 303 -19.44 25.50 -2.21
CA TYR A 303 -18.92 24.13 -2.14
C TYR A 303 -19.62 23.30 -1.06
N GLU A 304 -19.91 23.88 0.12
CA GLU A 304 -20.66 23.21 1.16
C GLU A 304 -22.08 22.81 0.69
N ARG A 305 -22.77 23.67 -0.05
CA ARG A 305 -24.09 23.33 -0.63
C ARG A 305 -24.00 22.21 -1.66
N LEU A 306 -22.98 22.24 -2.51
CA LEU A 306 -22.79 21.24 -3.57
C LEU A 306 -22.44 19.85 -3.02
N THR A 307 -21.86 19.78 -1.82
CA THR A 307 -21.40 18.52 -1.21
C THR A 307 -22.39 17.91 -0.23
N VAL A 308 -23.58 18.49 -0.04
CA VAL A 308 -24.54 18.03 0.99
C VAL A 308 -25.01 16.58 0.82
N ARG A 309 -24.99 16.03 -0.40
CA ARG A 309 -25.35 14.62 -0.67
C ARG A 309 -24.17 13.65 -0.52
N ILE A 310 -22.97 14.20 -0.42
CA ILE A 310 -21.71 13.45 -0.40
C ILE A 310 -21.14 13.45 1.02
N SER A 311 -21.26 14.56 1.74
CA SER A 311 -20.71 14.72 3.07
C SER A 311 -21.48 13.92 4.12
N ASP A 312 -20.79 13.59 5.20
CA ASP A 312 -21.36 13.02 6.41
C ASP A 312 -20.47 13.43 7.59
N HIS A 313 -20.56 14.70 8.00
CA HIS A 313 -19.69 15.26 9.04
C HIS A 313 -19.87 14.61 10.43
N ASP A 314 -21.03 14.01 10.69
CA ASP A 314 -21.28 13.22 11.91
C ASP A 314 -20.71 11.80 11.83
N GLY A 315 -20.32 11.34 10.64
CA GLY A 315 -19.75 10.01 10.42
C GLY A 315 -20.77 8.88 10.63
N LYS A 316 -22.05 9.11 10.33
CA LYS A 316 -23.14 8.13 10.53
C LYS A 316 -22.94 6.86 9.71
N TRP A 317 -22.26 6.94 8.56
CA TRP A 317 -21.87 5.77 7.78
C TRP A 317 -21.18 4.67 8.59
N ARG A 318 -20.49 5.03 9.70
CA ARG A 318 -19.79 4.09 10.58
C ARG A 318 -20.72 3.11 11.30
N GLU A 319 -22.02 3.39 11.36
CA GLU A 319 -23.04 2.50 11.95
C GLU A 319 -23.25 1.25 11.09
N GLU A 320 -23.08 1.37 9.77
CA GLU A 320 -23.38 0.31 8.81
C GLU A 320 -22.17 -0.19 8.02
N TYR A 321 -21.10 0.60 7.95
CA TYR A 321 -19.94 0.36 7.09
C TYR A 321 -18.62 0.49 7.86
N ASP A 322 -17.59 -0.18 7.36
CA ASP A 322 -16.23 -0.17 7.92
C ASP A 322 -15.31 0.80 7.17
N SER A 323 -15.73 1.24 5.98
CA SER A 323 -15.02 2.21 5.17
C SER A 323 -15.93 2.95 4.20
N VAL A 324 -15.43 4.07 3.66
CA VAL A 324 -16.06 4.82 2.57
C VAL A 324 -15.04 5.06 1.48
N TYR A 325 -15.43 4.81 0.23
CA TYR A 325 -14.69 5.26 -0.95
C TYR A 325 -15.42 6.44 -1.59
N LEU A 326 -14.70 7.55 -1.77
CA LEU A 326 -15.18 8.74 -2.45
C LEU A 326 -14.35 8.93 -3.73
N GLY A 327 -14.94 8.64 -4.88
CA GLY A 327 -14.28 8.78 -6.18
C GLY A 327 -14.12 10.23 -6.63
N LYS A 328 -13.61 10.42 -7.86
CA LYS A 328 -13.63 11.71 -8.55
C LYS A 328 -15.06 12.00 -9.05
N ILE A 329 -15.91 12.52 -8.18
CA ILE A 329 -17.33 12.76 -8.46
C ILE A 329 -17.54 14.19 -8.97
N GLU A 330 -18.38 14.32 -9.99
CA GLU A 330 -18.86 15.61 -10.50
C GLU A 330 -20.00 16.16 -9.61
N LEU A 331 -19.85 17.42 -9.21
CA LEU A 331 -20.83 18.20 -8.47
C LEU A 331 -21.86 18.81 -9.43
N ASP A 332 -22.98 19.29 -8.90
CA ASP A 332 -24.10 19.82 -9.73
C ASP A 332 -23.72 21.03 -10.60
N ASN A 333 -22.59 21.68 -10.32
CA ASN A 333 -22.05 22.79 -11.10
C ASN A 333 -20.99 22.36 -12.14
N GLY A 334 -20.79 21.06 -12.35
CA GLY A 334 -19.80 20.49 -13.27
C GLY A 334 -18.36 20.44 -12.75
N THR A 335 -18.11 20.89 -11.51
CA THR A 335 -16.77 20.81 -10.90
C THR A 335 -16.58 19.48 -10.16
N LEU A 336 -15.33 19.03 -10.01
CA LEU A 336 -15.03 17.81 -9.25
C LEU A 336 -14.91 18.07 -7.75
N VAL A 337 -15.27 17.07 -6.94
CA VAL A 337 -14.98 17.06 -5.49
C VAL A 337 -13.50 17.30 -5.24
N LYS A 338 -13.18 18.29 -4.40
CA LYS A 338 -11.80 18.67 -4.08
C LYS A 338 -11.09 17.51 -3.36
N ASN A 339 -9.80 17.32 -3.66
CA ASN A 339 -8.92 16.34 -3.01
C ASN A 339 -9.38 14.86 -3.12
N SER A 340 -10.19 14.54 -4.13
CA SER A 340 -10.65 13.18 -4.44
C SER A 340 -9.73 12.47 -5.46
N PRO A 341 -9.61 11.13 -5.43
CA PRO A 341 -10.36 10.20 -4.60
C PRO A 341 -9.92 10.17 -3.13
N LEU A 342 -10.82 9.79 -2.23
CA LEU A 342 -10.54 9.53 -0.82
C LEU A 342 -10.94 8.11 -0.45
N ILE A 343 -10.14 7.48 0.40
CA ILE A 343 -10.44 6.23 1.07
C ILE A 343 -10.48 6.55 2.56
N VAL A 344 -11.62 6.28 3.20
CA VAL A 344 -11.82 6.56 4.63
C VAL A 344 -12.08 5.25 5.35
N ILE A 345 -11.29 4.95 6.39
CA ILE A 345 -11.49 3.76 7.24
C ILE A 345 -12.00 4.19 8.61
N LYS A 346 -12.79 3.32 9.23
CA LYS A 346 -13.50 3.56 10.49
C LYS A 346 -12.54 3.50 11.69
N ASP A 347 -11.75 2.45 11.76
CA ASP A 347 -10.95 2.08 12.92
C ASP A 347 -9.46 2.08 12.62
N TYR A 348 -8.66 2.40 13.64
CA TYR A 348 -7.20 2.56 13.49
C TYR A 348 -6.51 1.27 13.03
N ASN A 349 -6.98 0.11 13.48
CA ASN A 349 -6.38 -1.18 13.14
C ASN A 349 -6.56 -1.58 11.66
N GLN A 350 -7.45 -0.92 10.91
CA GLN A 350 -7.63 -1.16 9.48
C GLN A 350 -6.49 -0.63 8.61
N GLN A 351 -5.49 0.04 9.17
CA GLN A 351 -4.28 0.49 8.46
C GLN A 351 -3.02 -0.22 8.98
N THR A 352 -2.12 -0.54 8.06
CA THR A 352 -0.77 -1.00 8.39
C THR A 352 0.23 -0.23 7.52
N PRO A 353 1.14 0.58 8.11
CA PRO A 353 2.20 1.23 7.36
C PRO A 353 3.06 0.20 6.61
N LEU A 354 3.40 0.50 5.36
CA LEU A 354 4.23 -0.36 4.51
C LEU A 354 5.60 0.24 4.29
N SER A 355 5.64 1.53 3.97
CA SER A 355 6.86 2.26 3.66
C SER A 355 6.60 3.78 3.71
N TYR A 356 7.65 4.57 3.69
CA TYR A 356 7.56 6.01 3.45
C TYR A 356 8.65 6.47 2.49
N HIS A 357 8.36 7.51 1.72
CA HIS A 357 9.29 8.00 0.70
C HIS A 357 9.27 9.52 0.65
N TYR A 358 10.44 10.12 0.46
CA TYR A 358 10.51 11.55 0.15
C TYR A 358 10.05 11.79 -1.29
N ILE A 359 9.47 12.95 -1.55
CA ILE A 359 9.11 13.35 -2.91
C ILE A 359 10.33 13.96 -3.60
N ASN A 360 10.59 13.58 -4.85
CA ASN A 360 11.66 14.18 -5.62
C ASN A 360 11.24 15.58 -6.11
N LYS A 361 11.73 16.60 -5.40
CA LYS A 361 11.42 18.00 -5.68
C LYS A 361 11.76 18.45 -7.10
N LYS A 362 12.72 17.81 -7.78
CA LYS A 362 13.07 18.13 -9.18
C LYS A 362 11.89 17.96 -10.14
N TYR A 363 10.96 17.07 -9.81
CA TYR A 363 9.77 16.80 -10.61
C TYR A 363 8.56 17.63 -10.16
N LEU A 364 8.67 18.41 -9.08
CA LEU A 364 7.61 19.29 -8.61
C LEU A 364 7.65 20.63 -9.37
N LYS A 365 6.54 20.96 -10.05
CA LYS A 365 6.30 22.29 -10.62
C LYS A 365 5.94 23.29 -9.53
N ASP A 366 5.75 24.56 -9.88
CA ASP A 366 5.34 25.58 -8.89
C ASP A 366 3.93 25.30 -8.35
N THR A 367 3.03 24.83 -9.21
CA THR A 367 1.68 24.36 -8.87
C THR A 367 1.52 22.88 -9.19
N TYR A 368 0.56 22.21 -8.55
CA TYR A 368 0.23 20.82 -8.87
C TYR A 368 -0.41 20.71 -10.26
N ASP A 369 -0.12 19.62 -10.96
CA ASP A 369 -0.67 19.25 -12.26
C ASP A 369 -0.89 17.74 -12.30
N GLU A 370 -2.15 17.31 -12.37
CA GLU A 370 -2.53 15.90 -12.29
C GLU A 370 -1.99 15.04 -13.45
N ASN A 371 -1.55 15.65 -14.55
CA ASN A 371 -1.00 14.96 -15.72
C ASN A 371 0.52 14.79 -15.64
N THR A 372 1.16 15.27 -14.57
CA THR A 372 2.60 15.14 -14.39
C THR A 372 2.97 13.80 -13.75
N ASN A 373 3.97 13.14 -14.32
CA ASN A 373 4.58 11.95 -13.72
C ASN A 373 5.51 12.36 -12.57
N TYR A 374 4.96 12.48 -11.37
CA TYR A 374 5.73 12.71 -10.18
C TYR A 374 6.47 11.45 -9.71
N VAL A 375 7.58 11.69 -9.02
CA VAL A 375 8.57 10.66 -8.69
C VAL A 375 8.96 10.81 -7.23
N ILE A 376 9.04 9.69 -6.50
CA ILE A 376 9.68 9.66 -5.17
C ILE A 376 11.21 9.75 -5.29
N MET A 377 11.87 10.31 -4.28
CA MET A 377 13.32 10.59 -4.24
C MET A 377 14.14 9.34 -4.10
#